data_AF-A0A939HBC8-F1
#
_entry.id   AF-A0A939HBC8-F1
#
_cell.length_a   1.000
_cell.length_b   1.000
_cell.length_c   1.000
_cell.angle_alpha   90.00
_cell.angle_beta   90.00
_cell.angle_gamma   90.00
#
_symmetry.space_group_name_H-M   'P 1'
#
loop_
_entity.id
_entity.type
_entity.pdbx_description
1 polymer ?
#
loop_
_entity_poly.entity_id
_entity_poly.type
_entity_poly.pdbx_seq_one_letter_code
_entity_poly.pdbx_strand_id
1 'polypeptide(L)'
;MGNAIEKPKVFISYARSGSEYDDKVLALAERLVTDGIDVVLDKWDLKPGQDMYDFMESSVTDSKVTNVLILLNEQYKLKADSRKGGVGTETQIISPQIYCEVKQDKFIPVVFERGPKGEVYVPEYLTSRYHIDLTYAERFDKEYAGLARILWGFDIFRKPELGNRPSWISEPNSIKLETESKLEELKRIMSENARKEKYNDFLDEVKNEIMLFKKEWINSTVNSEEYIALYSETKNIRDKFLALLKYSSVVDDSYILIANAIEELANNMRQDILIREIQKTLIHELFLYTITWYLKKKNYRALGNIFERTYFKTSYGSLMHDSYNMFYINNTRLDNAINERDDKKYYSGTAQYWIENLNIDICNKDEFVFGDLLCYQHSVIGVTYYSDWNWFPLTYGYGLNNKLLQDFSVRFKSMEQLDSFKEIFGYNDYAKFIERLTTLANNYKDGDFRQIRYPRSFDSAPMIFSFIMPNEIGTLK
;
A
#
# COMPACT_ATOMS: atom_id res chain seq x y z
N MET A 1 18.92 -4.66 -6.52
CA MET A 1 18.36 -5.99 -6.28
C MET A 1 19.39 -6.74 -5.46
N GLY A 2 19.09 -7.14 -4.22
CA GLY A 2 19.93 -8.10 -3.51
C GLY A 2 19.98 -9.39 -4.32
N ASN A 3 21.18 -9.95 -4.51
CA ASN A 3 21.33 -11.21 -5.22
C ASN A 3 20.74 -12.32 -4.34
N ALA A 4 19.71 -13.01 -4.84
CA ALA A 4 19.13 -14.17 -4.16
C ALA A 4 20.21 -15.24 -3.97
N ILE A 5 20.29 -15.82 -2.76
CA ILE A 5 21.18 -16.92 -2.46
C ILE A 5 20.46 -18.21 -2.83
N GLU A 6 20.94 -18.97 -3.82
CA GLU A 6 20.22 -20.17 -4.31
C GLU A 6 20.13 -21.30 -3.27
N LYS A 7 21.15 -21.43 -2.41
CA LYS A 7 21.23 -22.44 -1.34
C LYS A 7 21.94 -21.85 -0.13
N PRO A 8 21.23 -21.18 0.78
CA PRO A 8 21.86 -20.58 1.95
C PRO A 8 22.38 -21.67 2.89
N LYS A 9 23.58 -21.44 3.43
CA LYS A 9 24.22 -22.32 4.42
C LYS A 9 24.59 -21.52 5.65
N VAL A 10 24.08 -21.91 6.80
CA VAL A 10 24.03 -21.07 7.99
C VAL A 10 24.64 -21.80 9.17
N PHE A 11 25.61 -21.17 9.83
CA PHE A 11 26.16 -21.67 11.08
C PHE A 11 25.43 -21.03 12.28
N ILE A 12 25.05 -21.84 13.27
CA ILE A 12 24.40 -21.35 14.50
C ILE A 12 25.41 -21.36 15.65
N SER A 13 25.81 -20.16 16.09
CA SER A 13 26.64 -19.94 17.27
C SER A 13 25.76 -19.59 18.47
N TYR A 14 25.82 -20.41 19.52
CA TYR A 14 25.03 -20.24 20.73
C TYR A 14 25.81 -20.68 21.98
N ALA A 15 25.42 -20.16 23.15
CA ALA A 15 25.96 -20.60 24.42
C ALA A 15 24.90 -21.43 25.16
N ARG A 16 25.26 -22.66 25.54
CA ARG A 16 24.36 -23.57 26.27
C ARG A 16 23.93 -22.95 27.60
N SER A 17 22.63 -23.03 27.89
CA SER A 17 22.02 -22.40 29.08
C SER A 17 20.90 -23.26 29.70
N GLY A 18 21.11 -24.58 29.71
CA GLY A 18 20.13 -25.57 30.22
C GLY A 18 19.40 -26.32 29.11
N SER A 19 18.72 -27.41 29.47
CA SER A 19 18.09 -28.33 28.50
C SER A 19 16.98 -27.66 27.67
N GLU A 20 16.13 -26.83 28.28
CA GLU A 20 15.04 -26.15 27.57
C GLU A 20 15.55 -25.18 26.51
N TYR A 21 16.63 -24.44 26.81
CA TYR A 21 17.27 -23.55 25.83
C TYR A 21 17.86 -24.35 24.67
N ASP A 22 18.57 -25.43 24.99
CA ASP A 22 19.21 -26.30 24.02
C ASP A 22 18.18 -26.99 23.08
N ASP A 23 17.00 -27.33 23.59
CA ASP A 23 15.88 -27.86 22.79
C ASP A 23 15.26 -26.78 21.90
N LYS A 24 15.13 -25.55 22.42
CA LYS A 24 14.66 -24.40 21.64
C LYS A 24 15.60 -24.07 20.48
N VAL A 25 16.91 -24.14 20.69
CA VAL A 25 17.92 -23.96 19.62
C VAL A 25 17.78 -25.05 18.56
N LEU A 26 17.59 -26.30 18.97
CA LEU A 26 17.39 -27.41 18.04
C LEU A 26 16.11 -27.22 17.18
N ALA A 27 15.00 -26.82 17.81
CA ALA A 27 13.75 -26.56 17.09
C ALA A 27 13.88 -25.42 16.06
N LEU A 28 14.65 -24.37 16.37
CA LEU A 28 14.97 -23.31 15.41
C LEU A 28 15.77 -23.87 14.21
N ALA A 29 16.79 -24.68 14.48
CA ALA A 29 17.62 -25.28 13.45
C ALA A 29 16.80 -26.19 12.53
N GLU A 30 15.94 -27.04 13.09
CA GLU A 30 15.05 -27.92 12.32
C GLU A 30 14.07 -27.15 11.44
N ARG A 31 13.53 -26.03 11.96
CA ARG A 31 12.64 -25.16 11.19
C ARG A 31 13.36 -24.52 9.99
N LEU A 32 14.58 -24.03 10.19
CA LEU A 32 15.40 -23.47 9.10
C LEU A 32 15.70 -24.52 8.02
N VAL A 33 16.03 -25.75 8.42
CA VAL A 33 16.25 -26.88 7.49
C VAL A 33 14.98 -27.19 6.69
N THR A 34 13.82 -27.18 7.35
CA THR A 34 12.52 -27.39 6.70
C THR A 34 12.23 -26.30 5.65
N ASP A 35 12.71 -25.08 5.88
CA ASP A 35 12.62 -23.95 4.94
C ASP A 35 13.73 -23.94 3.87
N GLY A 36 14.48 -25.04 3.72
CA GLY A 36 15.47 -25.23 2.68
C GLY A 36 16.81 -24.55 2.93
N ILE A 37 17.10 -24.15 4.17
CA ILE A 37 18.36 -23.54 4.59
C ILE A 37 19.26 -24.64 5.16
N ASP A 38 20.46 -24.83 4.59
CA ASP A 38 21.44 -25.80 5.10
C ASP A 38 22.02 -25.29 6.43
N VAL A 39 21.84 -26.01 7.53
CA VAL A 39 22.26 -25.54 8.86
C VAL A 39 23.42 -26.37 9.38
N VAL A 40 24.51 -25.68 9.75
CA VAL A 40 25.64 -26.23 10.47
C VAL A 40 25.41 -26.02 11.97
N LEU A 41 25.31 -27.12 12.71
CA LEU A 41 25.03 -27.11 14.16
C LEU A 41 25.98 -28.08 14.87
N ASP A 42 26.52 -27.68 16.02
CA ASP A 42 27.42 -28.51 16.82
C ASP A 42 26.82 -29.88 17.15
N LYS A 43 25.51 -29.95 17.44
CA LYS A 43 24.77 -31.19 17.73
C LYS A 43 24.69 -32.16 16.54
N TRP A 44 24.85 -31.69 15.31
CA TRP A 44 24.73 -32.51 14.10
C TRP A 44 26.08 -32.80 13.45
N ASP A 45 26.99 -31.83 13.47
CA ASP A 45 28.20 -31.86 12.66
C ASP A 45 29.49 -32.11 13.46
N LEU A 46 29.49 -31.86 14.78
CA LEU A 46 30.67 -32.07 15.64
C LEU A 46 30.75 -33.53 16.10
N LYS A 47 31.85 -34.22 15.77
CA LYS A 47 32.10 -35.62 16.14
C LYS A 47 32.98 -35.72 17.39
N PRO A 48 32.80 -36.76 18.23
CA PRO A 48 33.70 -37.00 19.37
C PRO A 48 35.17 -37.04 18.94
N GLY A 49 36.02 -36.26 19.62
CA GLY A 49 37.45 -36.14 19.34
C GLY A 49 37.84 -34.95 18.44
N GLN A 50 36.87 -34.21 17.87
CA GLN A 50 37.15 -32.95 17.18
C GLN A 50 37.26 -31.79 18.18
N ASP A 51 38.13 -30.82 17.86
CA ASP A 51 38.23 -29.58 18.62
C ASP A 51 37.08 -28.63 18.25
N MET A 52 36.37 -28.12 19.27
CA MET A 52 35.23 -27.23 19.09
C MET A 52 35.64 -25.83 18.60
N TYR A 53 36.85 -25.39 18.95
CA TYR A 53 37.42 -24.14 18.47
C TYR A 53 37.70 -24.22 16.97
N ASP A 54 38.38 -25.28 16.53
CA ASP A 54 38.69 -25.51 15.11
C ASP A 54 37.40 -25.66 14.29
N PHE A 55 36.39 -26.36 14.83
CA PHE A 55 35.09 -26.50 14.20
C PHE A 55 34.37 -25.15 14.01
N MET A 56 34.38 -24.30 15.04
CA MET A 56 33.76 -22.98 14.97
C MET A 56 34.52 -22.05 14.01
N GLU A 57 35.84 -22.00 14.11
CA GLU A 57 36.69 -21.16 13.25
C GLU A 57 36.53 -21.58 11.78
N SER A 58 36.56 -22.88 11.49
CA SER A 58 36.32 -23.39 10.13
C SER A 58 34.89 -23.10 9.64
N SER A 59 33.88 -23.20 10.50
CA SER A 59 32.48 -22.89 10.13
C SER A 59 32.29 -21.39 9.80
N VAL A 60 32.99 -20.51 10.51
CA VAL A 60 32.88 -19.05 10.29
C VAL A 60 33.72 -18.60 9.09
N THR A 61 34.87 -19.23 8.85
CA THR A 61 35.78 -18.91 7.74
C THR A 61 35.40 -19.61 6.42
N ASP A 62 34.62 -20.69 6.45
CA ASP A 62 34.12 -21.38 5.25
C ASP A 62 33.33 -20.40 4.37
N SER A 63 33.78 -20.26 3.12
CA SER A 63 33.16 -19.40 2.11
C SER A 63 31.81 -19.92 1.63
N LYS A 64 31.49 -21.21 1.86
CA LYS A 64 30.17 -21.79 1.59
C LYS A 64 29.14 -21.36 2.63
N VAL A 65 29.56 -21.05 3.86
CA VAL A 65 28.66 -20.55 4.89
C VAL A 65 28.31 -19.10 4.54
N THR A 66 27.05 -18.87 4.18
CA THR A 66 26.55 -17.56 3.73
C THR A 66 26.32 -16.63 4.90
N ASN A 67 25.85 -17.16 6.03
CA ASN A 67 25.54 -16.37 7.23
C ASN A 67 25.85 -17.14 8.52
N VAL A 68 26.04 -16.39 9.60
CA VAL A 68 26.28 -16.92 10.95
C VAL A 68 25.25 -16.31 11.90
N LEU A 69 24.37 -17.14 12.47
CA LEU A 69 23.43 -16.72 13.50
C LEU A 69 24.13 -16.70 14.84
N ILE A 70 24.00 -15.60 15.57
CA ILE A 70 24.51 -15.46 16.93
C ILE A 70 23.29 -15.43 17.86
N LEU A 71 23.01 -16.54 18.53
CA LEU A 71 21.89 -16.64 19.46
C LEU A 71 22.27 -16.01 20.79
N LEU A 72 21.73 -14.82 21.03
CA LEU A 72 22.01 -14.00 22.19
C LEU A 72 21.23 -14.49 23.41
N ASN A 73 21.97 -14.80 24.47
CA ASN A 73 21.51 -15.00 25.83
C ASN A 73 22.55 -14.47 26.84
N GLU A 74 22.24 -14.54 28.13
CA GLU A 74 23.13 -14.07 29.19
C GLU A 74 24.50 -14.75 29.15
N GLN A 75 24.51 -16.08 29.00
CA GLN A 75 25.74 -16.87 28.95
C GLN A 75 26.63 -16.51 27.76
N TYR A 76 26.03 -16.23 26.59
CA TYR A 76 26.76 -15.81 25.41
C TYR A 76 27.45 -14.47 25.66
N LYS A 77 26.74 -13.49 26.24
CA LYS A 77 27.30 -12.18 26.58
C LYS A 77 28.45 -12.31 27.57
N LEU A 78 28.25 -13.04 28.68
CA LEU A 78 29.27 -13.22 29.71
C LEU A 78 30.55 -13.86 29.15
N LYS A 79 30.41 -14.94 28.37
CA LYS A 79 31.56 -15.61 27.74
C LYS A 79 32.25 -14.71 26.73
N ALA A 80 31.50 -13.91 25.98
CA ALA A 80 32.04 -13.02 24.95
C ALA A 80 32.86 -11.88 25.55
N ASP A 81 32.30 -11.20 26.54
CA ASP A 81 32.90 -10.01 27.15
C ASP A 81 34.09 -10.39 28.06
N SER A 82 34.08 -11.58 28.67
CA SER A 82 35.16 -12.08 29.53
C SER A 82 36.47 -12.38 28.78
N ARG A 83 36.43 -12.55 27.45
CA ARG A 83 37.61 -12.88 26.62
C ARG A 83 38.55 -11.69 26.36
N LYS A 84 38.18 -10.48 26.78
CA LYS A 84 38.99 -9.24 26.61
C LYS A 84 40.33 -9.27 27.37
N GLY A 85 40.51 -10.18 28.33
CA GLY A 85 41.68 -10.28 29.21
C GLY A 85 42.77 -11.30 28.82
N GLY A 86 42.63 -12.04 27.72
CA GLY A 86 43.69 -12.96 27.23
C GLY A 86 43.93 -14.23 28.06
N VAL A 87 43.09 -14.54 29.05
CA VAL A 87 43.21 -15.77 29.87
C VAL A 87 41.82 -16.40 30.01
N GLY A 88 41.47 -17.31 29.12
CA GLY A 88 40.21 -18.07 29.21
C GLY A 88 40.14 -19.19 28.18
N THR A 89 40.11 -20.42 28.65
CA THR A 89 40.15 -21.68 27.89
C THR A 89 38.77 -22.22 27.49
N GLU A 90 37.69 -21.43 27.63
CA GLU A 90 36.33 -21.89 27.29
C GLU A 90 35.99 -21.60 25.83
N THR A 91 35.74 -22.65 25.05
CA THR A 91 35.81 -22.76 23.58
C THR A 91 34.46 -22.64 22.84
N GLN A 92 33.40 -22.10 23.46
CA GLN A 92 32.03 -22.37 22.99
C GLN A 92 31.29 -21.22 22.25
N ILE A 93 31.95 -20.10 21.91
CA ILE A 93 31.31 -18.96 21.22
C ILE A 93 32.29 -18.20 20.31
N ILE A 94 31.77 -17.40 19.38
CA ILE A 94 32.59 -16.57 18.46
C ILE A 94 33.38 -15.52 19.24
N SER A 95 34.69 -15.43 18.98
CA SER A 95 35.55 -14.41 19.59
C SER A 95 35.48 -13.07 18.84
N PRO A 96 35.77 -11.94 19.53
CA PRO A 96 35.93 -10.65 18.85
C PRO A 96 37.01 -10.65 17.76
N GLN A 97 38.07 -11.47 17.90
CA GLN A 97 39.11 -11.57 16.86
C GLN A 97 38.55 -12.17 15.55
N ILE A 98 37.89 -13.33 15.64
CA ILE A 98 37.28 -14.00 14.46
C ILE A 98 36.20 -13.10 13.84
N TYR A 99 35.44 -12.39 14.66
CA TYR A 99 34.45 -11.42 14.18
C TYR A 99 35.08 -10.28 13.35
N CYS A 100 36.28 -9.82 13.70
CA CYS A 100 36.99 -8.76 12.98
C CYS A 100 37.65 -9.24 11.66
N GLU A 101 37.93 -10.53 11.55
CA GLU A 101 38.60 -11.12 10.37
C GLU A 101 37.62 -11.48 9.24
N VAL A 102 36.33 -11.60 9.54
CA VAL A 102 35.28 -11.95 8.57
C VAL A 102 34.36 -10.76 8.31
N LYS A 103 33.77 -10.71 7.11
CA LYS A 103 32.83 -9.65 6.75
C LYS A 103 31.68 -9.59 7.75
N GLN A 104 31.44 -8.39 8.30
CA GLN A 104 30.54 -8.19 9.42
C GLN A 104 29.06 -8.40 9.08
N ASP A 105 28.69 -8.27 7.80
CA ASP A 105 27.35 -8.55 7.26
C ASP A 105 27.00 -10.05 7.26
N LYS A 106 27.99 -10.93 7.41
CA LYS A 106 27.79 -12.37 7.59
C LYS A 106 27.13 -12.70 8.93
N PHE A 107 27.35 -11.90 9.97
CA PHE A 107 26.86 -12.19 11.32
C PHE A 107 25.50 -11.54 11.58
N ILE A 108 24.51 -12.36 11.94
CA ILE A 108 23.15 -11.93 12.27
C ILE A 108 22.89 -12.21 13.76
N PRO A 109 22.89 -11.17 14.61
CA PRO A 109 22.51 -11.32 16.00
C PRO A 109 21.01 -11.60 16.14
N VAL A 110 20.67 -12.63 16.91
CA VAL A 110 19.29 -13.05 17.18
C VAL A 110 19.06 -13.07 18.69
N VAL A 111 18.17 -12.20 19.17
CA VAL A 111 17.74 -12.22 20.58
C VAL A 111 16.89 -13.45 20.78
N PHE A 112 17.43 -14.40 21.54
CA PHE A 112 16.80 -15.70 21.77
C PHE A 112 16.31 -15.88 23.21
N GLU A 113 16.87 -15.08 24.12
CA GLU A 113 16.49 -14.98 25.53
C GLU A 113 16.63 -13.52 26.00
N ARG A 114 15.77 -13.10 26.93
CA ARG A 114 15.79 -11.79 27.58
C ARG A 114 15.88 -11.96 29.09
N GLY A 115 16.47 -10.98 29.76
CA GLY A 115 16.52 -10.97 31.22
C GLY A 115 15.15 -10.68 31.84
N PRO A 116 15.02 -10.80 33.17
CA PRO A 116 13.74 -10.68 33.88
C PRO A 116 13.00 -9.35 33.68
N LYS A 117 13.71 -8.27 33.36
CA LYS A 117 13.12 -6.94 33.09
C LYS A 117 13.05 -6.62 31.59
N GLY A 118 13.26 -7.62 30.73
CA GLY A 118 13.28 -7.46 29.28
C GLY A 118 14.62 -6.96 28.72
N GLU A 119 15.72 -7.01 29.49
CA GLU A 119 17.03 -6.63 28.98
C GLU A 119 17.54 -7.59 27.88
N VAL A 120 18.22 -7.03 26.88
CA VAL A 120 18.84 -7.78 25.78
C VAL A 120 20.31 -8.01 26.07
N TYR A 121 20.74 -9.28 26.05
CA TYR A 121 22.11 -9.67 26.31
C TYR A 121 23.00 -9.58 25.05
N VAL A 122 23.34 -8.36 24.64
CA VAL A 122 24.25 -8.12 23.50
C VAL A 122 25.71 -8.00 23.99
N PRO A 123 26.67 -8.78 23.46
CA PRO A 123 28.10 -8.57 23.67
C PRO A 123 28.57 -7.17 23.24
N GLU A 124 29.63 -6.64 23.86
CA GLU A 124 30.13 -5.29 23.55
C GLU A 124 30.38 -5.09 22.04
N TYR A 125 30.99 -6.08 21.38
CA TYR A 125 31.35 -6.01 19.95
C TYR A 125 30.16 -6.05 18.98
N LEU A 126 28.94 -6.38 19.46
CA LEU A 126 27.71 -6.41 18.67
C LEU A 126 26.75 -5.26 18.98
N THR A 127 27.10 -4.37 19.91
CA THR A 127 26.17 -3.36 20.46
C THR A 127 25.60 -2.40 19.40
N SER A 128 26.35 -2.11 18.33
CA SER A 128 25.91 -1.23 17.24
C SER A 128 25.17 -1.95 16.10
N ARG A 129 24.91 -3.25 16.22
CA ARG A 129 24.33 -4.08 15.15
C ARG A 129 22.84 -4.23 15.29
N TYR A 130 22.16 -4.20 14.14
CA TYR A 130 20.77 -4.59 14.03
C TYR A 130 20.63 -6.07 14.40
N HIS A 131 19.63 -6.39 15.21
CA HIS A 131 19.34 -7.74 15.68
C HIS A 131 17.88 -8.11 15.37
N ILE A 132 17.62 -9.40 15.25
CA ILE A 132 16.28 -9.96 15.10
C ILE A 132 15.83 -10.48 16.47
N ASP A 133 14.57 -10.28 16.82
CA ASP A 133 14.05 -10.69 18.13
C ASP A 133 13.04 -11.84 18.01
N LEU A 134 13.42 -13.02 18.50
CA LEU A 134 12.60 -14.23 18.51
C LEU A 134 12.06 -14.57 19.91
N THR A 135 12.02 -13.61 20.83
CA THR A 135 11.58 -13.85 22.23
C THR A 135 10.09 -13.69 22.44
N TYR A 136 9.42 -12.84 21.66
CA TYR A 136 7.99 -12.57 21.82
C TYR A 136 7.14 -13.55 21.01
N ALA A 137 6.34 -14.38 21.69
CA ALA A 137 5.48 -15.37 21.05
C ALA A 137 4.52 -14.75 20.00
N GLU A 138 3.94 -13.58 20.30
CA GLU A 138 3.03 -12.86 19.40
C GLU A 138 3.68 -12.38 18.09
N ARG A 139 5.01 -12.20 18.09
CA ARG A 139 5.77 -11.68 16.93
C ARG A 139 6.67 -12.73 16.30
N PHE A 140 6.79 -13.91 16.91
CA PHE A 140 7.76 -14.93 16.55
C PHE A 140 7.70 -15.29 15.07
N ASP A 141 6.53 -15.60 14.52
CA ASP A 141 6.40 -16.00 13.11
C ASP A 141 6.75 -14.87 12.13
N LYS A 142 6.43 -13.62 12.48
CA LYS A 142 6.76 -12.45 11.66
C LYS A 142 8.27 -12.20 11.63
N GLU A 143 8.90 -12.22 12.80
CA GLU A 143 10.34 -11.99 12.95
C GLU A 143 11.14 -13.16 12.35
N TYR A 144 10.66 -14.40 12.51
CA TYR A 144 11.20 -15.59 11.86
C TYR A 144 11.12 -15.49 10.33
N ALA A 145 9.98 -15.09 9.78
CA ALA A 145 9.85 -14.89 8.33
C ALA A 145 10.81 -13.80 7.82
N GLY A 146 11.05 -12.75 8.63
CA GLY A 146 12.07 -11.75 8.37
C GLY A 146 13.49 -12.34 8.34
N LEU A 147 13.84 -13.14 9.34
CA LEU A 147 15.12 -13.87 9.40
C LEU A 147 15.32 -14.77 8.18
N ALA A 148 14.34 -15.60 7.83
CA ALA A 148 14.42 -16.49 6.68
C ALA A 148 14.65 -15.69 5.37
N ARG A 149 13.95 -14.56 5.17
CA ARG A 149 14.16 -13.69 4.00
C ARG A 149 15.59 -13.15 3.91
N ILE A 150 16.16 -12.71 5.02
CA ILE A 150 17.55 -12.23 5.08
C ILE A 150 18.51 -13.35 4.69
N LEU A 151 18.30 -14.55 5.23
CA LEU A 151 19.13 -15.73 4.92
C LEU A 151 19.07 -16.12 3.45
N TRP A 152 17.95 -15.87 2.77
CA TRP A 152 17.79 -16.05 1.32
C TRP A 152 18.33 -14.88 0.47
N GLY A 153 18.91 -13.84 1.09
CA GLY A 153 19.50 -12.69 0.40
C GLY A 153 18.50 -11.60 0.01
N PHE A 154 17.30 -11.59 0.60
CA PHE A 154 16.29 -10.56 0.36
C PHE A 154 16.31 -9.46 1.42
N ASP A 155 16.27 -8.20 0.97
CA ASP A 155 16.11 -7.04 1.85
C ASP A 155 14.75 -7.06 2.56
N ILE A 156 14.74 -6.84 3.88
CA ILE A 156 13.51 -6.68 4.67
C ILE A 156 12.70 -5.45 4.19
N PHE A 157 13.42 -4.39 3.82
CA PHE A 157 12.86 -3.14 3.32
C PHE A 157 13.48 -2.83 1.96
N ARG A 158 12.69 -2.99 0.89
CA ARG A 158 13.11 -2.52 -0.43
C ARG A 158 12.97 -1.00 -0.47
N LYS A 159 14.07 -0.30 -0.72
CA LYS A 159 14.01 1.13 -1.07
C LYS A 159 13.09 1.26 -2.30
N PRO A 160 12.03 2.09 -2.24
CA PRO A 160 11.18 2.27 -3.41
C PRO A 160 11.99 2.87 -4.55
N GLU A 161 11.59 2.60 -5.78
CA GLU A 161 12.22 3.25 -6.92
C GLU A 161 12.11 4.77 -6.79
N LEU A 162 13.19 5.46 -7.18
CA LEU A 162 13.18 6.92 -7.22
C LEU A 162 12.13 7.37 -8.24
N GLY A 163 11.20 8.21 -7.79
CA GLY A 163 10.16 8.81 -8.64
C GLY A 163 10.69 9.96 -9.48
N ASN A 164 9.92 10.36 -10.48
CA ASN A 164 10.21 11.52 -11.31
C ASN A 164 9.96 12.84 -10.57
N ARG A 165 10.59 13.93 -11.04
CA ARG A 165 10.35 15.28 -10.52
C ARG A 165 8.88 15.67 -10.76
N PRO A 166 8.12 16.10 -9.72
CA PRO A 166 6.75 16.54 -9.91
C PRO A 166 6.61 17.75 -10.83
N SER A 167 5.59 17.76 -11.67
CA SER A 167 5.32 18.82 -12.67
C SER A 167 4.99 20.18 -12.06
N TRP A 168 4.31 20.21 -10.90
CA TRP A 168 3.92 21.44 -10.20
C TRP A 168 5.08 22.32 -9.70
N ILE A 169 6.33 21.84 -9.75
CA ILE A 169 7.50 22.64 -9.38
C ILE A 169 7.78 23.74 -10.43
N SER A 170 7.26 23.62 -11.65
CA SER A 170 7.59 24.49 -12.80
C SER A 170 6.43 25.39 -13.29
N GLU A 171 5.26 25.37 -12.65
CA GLU A 171 4.05 25.98 -13.22
C GLU A 171 3.84 27.47 -12.81
N PRO A 172 3.52 28.38 -13.76
CA PRO A 172 3.18 29.77 -13.46
C PRO A 172 1.76 29.94 -12.89
N ASN A 173 1.64 30.79 -11.87
CA ASN A 173 0.48 30.93 -10.96
C ASN A 173 -0.78 31.66 -11.50
N SER A 174 -0.85 32.05 -12.77
CA SER A 174 -1.85 33.05 -13.24
C SER A 174 -3.28 32.52 -13.38
N ILE A 175 -3.49 31.30 -13.90
CA ILE A 175 -4.83 30.72 -14.13
C ILE A 175 -5.54 30.45 -12.79
N LYS A 176 -4.77 30.07 -11.76
CA LYS A 176 -5.26 29.77 -10.42
C LYS A 176 -5.97 30.97 -9.77
N LEU A 177 -5.45 32.18 -9.98
CA LEU A 177 -5.98 33.41 -9.39
C LEU A 177 -7.37 33.81 -9.93
N GLU A 178 -7.63 33.65 -11.23
CA GLU A 178 -8.93 34.00 -11.81
C GLU A 178 -10.04 33.05 -11.32
N THR A 179 -9.77 31.74 -11.35
CA THR A 179 -10.71 30.71 -10.88
C THR A 179 -11.02 30.89 -9.40
N GLU A 180 -10.00 31.10 -8.56
CA GLU A 180 -10.20 31.32 -7.13
C GLU A 180 -11.03 32.60 -6.87
N SER A 181 -10.78 33.68 -7.61
CA SER A 181 -11.58 34.91 -7.48
C SER A 181 -13.06 34.72 -7.81
N LYS A 182 -13.40 33.92 -8.84
CA LYS A 182 -14.80 33.60 -9.16
C LYS A 182 -15.45 32.75 -8.06
N LEU A 183 -14.73 31.77 -7.54
CA LEU A 183 -15.25 30.84 -6.52
C LEU A 183 -15.44 31.48 -5.14
N GLU A 184 -14.65 32.51 -4.80
CA GLU A 184 -14.86 33.29 -3.57
C GLU A 184 -16.26 33.94 -3.50
N GLU A 185 -16.94 34.12 -4.64
CA GLU A 185 -18.33 34.58 -4.61
C GLU A 185 -19.27 33.62 -3.87
N LEU A 186 -19.01 32.31 -3.89
CA LEU A 186 -19.83 31.30 -3.21
C LEU A 186 -19.86 31.49 -1.68
N LYS A 187 -18.85 32.16 -1.11
CA LYS A 187 -18.77 32.47 0.33
C LYS A 187 -19.53 33.74 0.71
N ARG A 188 -19.97 34.55 -0.26
CA ARG A 188 -20.74 35.76 0.03
C ARG A 188 -22.13 35.42 0.56
N ILE A 189 -22.73 36.36 1.29
CA ILE A 189 -24.09 36.21 1.79
C ILE A 189 -25.05 36.13 0.61
N MET A 190 -25.67 34.97 0.44
CA MET A 190 -26.70 34.67 -0.56
C MET A 190 -27.59 33.51 -0.08
N SER A 191 -28.74 33.32 -0.72
CA SER A 191 -29.60 32.17 -0.45
C SER A 191 -28.94 30.87 -0.91
N GLU A 192 -29.33 29.75 -0.30
CA GLU A 192 -28.78 28.44 -0.65
C GLU A 192 -29.06 28.08 -2.11
N ASN A 193 -30.26 28.39 -2.61
CA ASN A 193 -30.61 28.15 -4.02
C ASN A 193 -29.71 28.94 -4.97
N ALA A 194 -29.46 30.23 -4.69
CA ALA A 194 -28.56 31.04 -5.52
C ALA A 194 -27.12 30.50 -5.47
N ARG A 195 -26.69 29.96 -4.33
CA ARG A 195 -25.36 29.34 -4.20
C ARG A 195 -25.26 28.04 -5.00
N LYS A 196 -26.29 27.19 -4.94
CA LYS A 196 -26.40 25.96 -5.74
C LYS A 196 -26.43 26.25 -7.25
N GLU A 197 -27.16 27.28 -7.68
CA GLU A 197 -27.17 27.75 -9.08
C GLU A 197 -25.78 28.16 -9.54
N LYS A 198 -25.09 29.05 -8.79
CA LYS A 198 -23.72 29.45 -9.12
C LYS A 198 -22.72 28.29 -9.13
N TYR A 199 -22.88 27.33 -8.21
CA TYR A 199 -22.05 26.13 -8.17
C TYR A 199 -22.26 25.27 -9.43
N ASN A 200 -23.52 25.13 -9.86
CA ASN A 200 -23.87 24.45 -11.12
C ASN A 200 -23.37 25.20 -12.36
N ASP A 201 -23.44 26.53 -12.41
CA ASP A 201 -22.90 27.31 -13.52
C ASP A 201 -21.40 27.03 -13.73
N PHE A 202 -20.64 26.93 -12.62
CA PHE A 202 -19.22 26.57 -12.69
C PHE A 202 -19.03 25.10 -13.11
N LEU A 203 -19.84 24.17 -12.61
CA LEU A 203 -19.82 22.80 -13.10
C LEU A 203 -20.09 22.75 -14.61
N ASP A 204 -21.06 23.51 -15.11
CA ASP A 204 -21.39 23.61 -16.53
C ASP A 204 -20.23 24.19 -17.35
N GLU A 205 -19.52 25.21 -16.85
CA GLU A 205 -18.29 25.74 -17.47
C GLU A 205 -17.24 24.63 -17.64
N VAL A 206 -16.92 23.91 -16.56
CA VAL A 206 -15.97 22.79 -16.59
C VAL A 206 -16.46 21.69 -17.53
N LYS A 207 -17.75 21.33 -17.48
CA LYS A 207 -18.32 20.30 -18.33
C LYS A 207 -18.16 20.67 -19.81
N ASN A 208 -18.48 21.90 -20.16
CA ASN A 208 -18.35 22.41 -21.53
C ASN A 208 -16.89 22.38 -22.00
N GLU A 209 -15.93 22.76 -21.16
CA GLU A 209 -14.50 22.64 -21.47
C GLU A 209 -14.09 21.19 -21.77
N ILE A 210 -14.55 20.23 -20.97
CA ILE A 210 -14.30 18.80 -21.21
C ILE A 210 -14.94 18.35 -22.52
N MET A 211 -16.21 18.69 -22.76
CA MET A 211 -16.97 18.25 -23.93
C MET A 211 -16.44 18.81 -25.25
N LEU A 212 -15.96 20.06 -25.22
CA LEU A 212 -15.39 20.76 -26.37
C LEU A 212 -13.89 20.51 -26.55
N PHE A 213 -13.25 19.79 -25.62
CA PHE A 213 -11.85 19.40 -25.73
C PHE A 213 -11.62 18.63 -27.04
N LYS A 214 -10.86 19.25 -27.95
CA LYS A 214 -10.51 18.70 -29.26
C LYS A 214 -9.20 19.32 -29.74
N LYS A 215 -8.50 18.66 -30.66
CA LYS A 215 -7.40 19.27 -31.43
C LYS A 215 -7.54 19.04 -32.92
N GLU A 216 -7.13 20.05 -33.69
CA GLU A 216 -7.26 20.09 -35.14
C GLU A 216 -6.30 19.14 -35.88
N TRP A 217 -5.17 18.77 -35.28
CA TRP A 217 -4.13 17.93 -35.92
C TRP A 217 -4.21 16.44 -35.55
N ILE A 218 -5.17 16.03 -34.71
CA ILE A 218 -5.26 14.64 -34.27
C ILE A 218 -5.75 13.77 -35.43
N ASN A 219 -4.85 12.94 -35.94
CA ASN A 219 -5.17 11.75 -36.72
C ASN A 219 -5.39 10.56 -35.74
N SER A 220 -5.95 9.45 -36.22
CA SER A 220 -6.22 8.27 -35.40
C SER A 220 -4.97 7.55 -34.85
N THR A 221 -3.77 8.03 -35.21
CA THR A 221 -2.47 7.44 -34.90
C THR A 221 -1.58 8.49 -34.26
N VAL A 222 -1.75 8.69 -32.95
CA VAL A 222 -0.82 9.46 -32.11
C VAL A 222 0.25 8.54 -31.53
N ASN A 223 1.49 9.02 -31.43
CA ASN A 223 2.54 8.30 -30.72
C ASN A 223 2.44 8.52 -29.19
N SER A 224 3.29 7.84 -28.41
CA SER A 224 3.27 7.90 -26.94
C SER A 224 3.52 9.31 -26.39
N GLU A 225 4.46 10.06 -26.96
CA GLU A 225 4.77 11.43 -26.52
C GLU A 225 3.59 12.38 -26.78
N GLU A 226 2.99 12.29 -27.97
CA GLU A 226 1.81 13.05 -28.37
C GLU A 226 0.60 12.72 -27.51
N TYR A 227 0.39 11.45 -27.17
CA TYR A 227 -0.68 11.01 -26.29
C TYR A 227 -0.53 11.60 -24.89
N ILE A 228 0.68 11.54 -24.32
CA ILE A 228 0.98 12.11 -22.99
C ILE A 228 0.77 13.61 -23.01
N ALA A 229 1.26 14.30 -24.06
CA ALA A 229 1.04 15.74 -24.22
C ALA A 229 -0.46 16.07 -24.29
N LEU A 230 -1.24 15.30 -25.05
CA LEU A 230 -2.68 15.50 -25.17
C LEU A 230 -3.40 15.33 -23.82
N TYR A 231 -3.07 14.27 -23.06
CA TYR A 231 -3.66 14.09 -21.73
C TYR A 231 -3.18 15.18 -20.75
N SER A 232 -1.93 15.64 -20.84
CA SER A 232 -1.41 16.68 -19.97
C SER A 232 -2.16 18.01 -20.07
N GLU A 233 -2.76 18.29 -21.22
CA GLU A 233 -3.55 19.52 -21.42
C GLU A 233 -4.88 19.53 -20.68
N THR A 234 -5.40 18.36 -20.28
CA THR A 234 -6.61 18.29 -19.45
C THR A 234 -6.36 18.76 -18.03
N LYS A 235 -5.09 18.93 -17.61
CA LYS A 235 -4.70 19.33 -16.26
C LYS A 235 -5.33 20.64 -15.82
N ASN A 236 -5.41 21.65 -16.70
CA ASN A 236 -6.03 22.93 -16.36
C ASN A 236 -7.54 22.79 -16.08
N ILE A 237 -8.23 21.98 -16.89
CA ILE A 237 -9.67 21.70 -16.72
C ILE A 237 -9.89 20.92 -15.42
N ARG A 238 -9.05 19.92 -15.16
CA ARG A 238 -9.03 19.18 -13.90
C ARG A 238 -8.85 20.10 -12.71
N ASP A 239 -7.83 20.95 -12.73
CA ASP A 239 -7.51 21.82 -11.59
C ASP A 239 -8.59 22.89 -11.34
N LYS A 240 -9.35 23.32 -12.38
CA LYS A 240 -10.58 24.12 -12.21
C LYS A 240 -11.67 23.35 -11.47
N PHE A 241 -11.95 22.11 -11.85
CA PHE A 241 -12.90 21.24 -11.13
C PHE A 241 -12.49 21.07 -9.67
N LEU A 242 -11.21 20.81 -9.42
CA LEU A 242 -10.66 20.65 -8.08
C LEU A 242 -10.71 21.93 -7.26
N ALA A 243 -10.56 23.10 -7.90
CA ALA A 243 -10.77 24.37 -7.26
C ALA A 243 -12.21 24.50 -6.74
N LEU A 244 -13.21 24.18 -7.57
CA LEU A 244 -14.63 24.17 -7.16
C LEU A 244 -14.89 23.15 -6.05
N LEU A 245 -14.30 21.95 -6.13
CA LEU A 245 -14.48 20.88 -5.14
C LEU A 245 -14.12 21.35 -3.72
N LYS A 246 -13.15 22.27 -3.57
CA LYS A 246 -12.80 22.89 -2.27
C LYS A 246 -13.95 23.67 -1.62
N TYR A 247 -14.91 24.17 -2.42
CA TYR A 247 -16.08 24.92 -1.98
C TYR A 247 -17.33 24.04 -1.78
N SER A 248 -17.23 22.72 -1.97
CA SER A 248 -18.31 21.78 -1.67
C SER A 248 -18.84 21.91 -0.23
N SER A 249 -17.99 22.27 0.74
CA SER A 249 -18.42 22.41 2.14
C SER A 249 -19.28 23.64 2.43
N VAL A 250 -19.35 24.60 1.50
CA VAL A 250 -20.19 25.81 1.66
C VAL A 250 -21.49 25.73 0.87
N VAL A 251 -21.70 24.65 0.10
CA VAL A 251 -22.91 24.43 -0.71
C VAL A 251 -23.55 23.13 -0.24
N ASP A 252 -24.77 23.22 0.28
CA ASP A 252 -25.51 22.03 0.70
C ASP A 252 -25.69 21.09 -0.50
N ASP A 253 -25.63 19.78 -0.27
CA ASP A 253 -25.86 18.78 -1.31
C ASP A 253 -24.96 18.91 -2.56
N SER A 254 -23.82 19.59 -2.46
CA SER A 254 -22.87 19.74 -3.58
C SER A 254 -22.43 18.40 -4.17
N TYR A 255 -22.40 17.33 -3.36
CA TYR A 255 -22.08 15.98 -3.80
C TYR A 255 -23.09 15.42 -4.80
N ILE A 256 -24.38 15.79 -4.70
CA ILE A 256 -25.41 15.44 -5.68
C ILE A 256 -25.17 16.18 -6.99
N LEU A 257 -24.86 17.49 -6.91
CA LEU A 257 -24.58 18.31 -8.08
C LEU A 257 -23.35 17.80 -8.85
N ILE A 258 -22.27 17.47 -8.12
CA ILE A 258 -21.07 16.87 -8.70
C ILE A 258 -21.39 15.51 -9.34
N ALA A 259 -22.12 14.63 -8.64
CA ALA A 259 -22.48 13.31 -9.18
C ALA A 259 -23.31 13.43 -10.46
N ASN A 260 -24.29 14.34 -10.51
CA ASN A 260 -25.05 14.65 -11.72
C ASN A 260 -24.13 15.09 -12.87
N ALA A 261 -23.23 16.03 -12.59
CA ALA A 261 -22.34 16.58 -13.60
C ALA A 261 -21.39 15.52 -14.20
N ILE A 262 -20.82 14.65 -13.37
CA ILE A 262 -19.94 13.56 -13.82
C ILE A 262 -20.73 12.51 -14.62
N GLU A 263 -21.96 12.18 -14.20
CA GLU A 263 -22.86 11.27 -14.93
C GLU A 263 -23.25 11.82 -16.32
N GLU A 264 -23.61 13.10 -16.40
CA GLU A 264 -23.94 13.78 -17.66
C GLU A 264 -22.73 13.80 -18.60
N LEU A 265 -21.53 14.09 -18.09
CA LEU A 265 -20.29 14.04 -18.87
C LEU A 265 -20.05 12.65 -19.45
N ALA A 266 -20.19 11.61 -18.63
CA ALA A 266 -19.96 10.23 -19.04
C ALA A 266 -20.93 9.77 -20.16
N ASN A 267 -22.13 10.36 -20.25
CA ASN A 267 -23.12 10.04 -21.29
C ASN A 267 -23.00 10.88 -22.56
N ASN A 268 -22.50 12.12 -22.47
CA ASN A 268 -22.56 13.08 -23.57
C ASN A 268 -21.26 13.19 -24.40
N MET A 269 -20.30 12.29 -24.22
CA MET A 269 -19.09 12.23 -25.06
C MET A 269 -19.42 11.76 -26.48
N ARG A 270 -19.52 12.70 -27.42
CA ARG A 270 -19.82 12.44 -28.86
C ARG A 270 -18.63 12.71 -29.79
N GLN A 271 -17.42 12.53 -29.30
CA GLN A 271 -16.19 12.85 -30.02
C GLN A 271 -15.56 11.60 -30.66
N ASP A 272 -14.49 11.84 -31.43
CA ASP A 272 -13.54 10.84 -31.92
C ASP A 272 -13.11 9.86 -30.81
N ILE A 273 -12.78 8.62 -31.18
CA ILE A 273 -12.41 7.54 -30.26
C ILE A 273 -11.27 7.95 -29.32
N LEU A 274 -10.24 8.64 -29.83
CA LEU A 274 -9.10 9.09 -29.03
C LEU A 274 -9.52 10.14 -28.00
N ILE A 275 -10.25 11.17 -28.44
CA ILE A 275 -10.73 12.23 -27.55
C ILE A 275 -11.66 11.68 -26.48
N ARG A 276 -12.55 10.76 -26.86
CA ARG A 276 -13.43 10.07 -25.91
C ARG A 276 -12.66 9.29 -24.85
N GLU A 277 -11.55 8.67 -25.21
CA GLU A 277 -10.67 7.95 -24.27
C GLU A 277 -9.98 8.92 -23.29
N ILE A 278 -9.47 10.05 -23.77
CA ILE A 278 -8.89 11.13 -22.94
C ILE A 278 -9.92 11.67 -21.96
N GLN A 279 -11.12 12.00 -22.45
CA GLN A 279 -12.24 12.48 -21.63
C GLN A 279 -12.65 11.46 -20.56
N LYS A 280 -12.77 10.17 -20.92
CA LYS A 280 -13.06 9.10 -19.94
C LYS A 280 -11.98 8.96 -18.88
N THR A 281 -10.72 9.08 -19.26
CA THR A 281 -9.58 9.00 -18.33
C THR A 281 -9.61 10.17 -17.35
N LEU A 282 -9.91 11.37 -17.84
CA LEU A 282 -10.13 12.54 -16.99
C LEU A 282 -11.33 12.33 -16.06
N ILE A 283 -12.48 11.85 -16.55
CA ILE A 283 -13.69 11.58 -15.74
C ILE A 283 -13.37 10.60 -14.59
N HIS A 284 -12.63 9.54 -14.89
CA HIS A 284 -12.15 8.59 -13.88
C HIS A 284 -11.29 9.29 -12.81
N GLU A 285 -10.32 10.10 -13.25
CA GLU A 285 -9.46 10.89 -12.34
C GLU A 285 -10.30 11.86 -11.47
N LEU A 286 -11.25 12.59 -12.04
CA LEU A 286 -12.14 13.52 -11.31
C LEU A 286 -13.03 12.80 -10.30
N PHE A 287 -13.53 11.61 -10.64
CA PHE A 287 -14.29 10.78 -9.72
C PHE A 287 -13.43 10.36 -8.51
N LEU A 288 -12.20 9.89 -8.75
CA LEU A 288 -11.27 9.53 -7.67
C LEU A 288 -10.91 10.72 -6.77
N TYR A 289 -10.70 11.92 -7.32
CA TYR A 289 -10.52 13.12 -6.51
C TYR A 289 -11.76 13.47 -5.69
N THR A 290 -12.95 13.29 -6.24
CA THR A 290 -14.22 13.53 -5.55
C THR A 290 -14.35 12.62 -4.34
N ILE A 291 -14.11 11.31 -4.52
CA ILE A 291 -14.10 10.32 -3.42
C ILE A 291 -13.03 10.68 -2.39
N THR A 292 -11.81 10.94 -2.84
CA THR A 292 -10.68 11.29 -1.96
C THR A 292 -10.98 12.54 -1.13
N TRP A 293 -11.60 13.56 -1.71
CA TRP A 293 -11.95 14.79 -1.03
C TRP A 293 -12.99 14.57 0.08
N TYR A 294 -14.10 13.90 -0.24
CA TYR A 294 -15.14 13.66 0.76
C TYR A 294 -14.68 12.68 1.85
N LEU A 295 -13.81 11.73 1.51
CA LEU A 295 -13.15 10.84 2.46
C LEU A 295 -12.25 11.61 3.43
N LYS A 296 -11.41 12.52 2.90
CA LYS A 296 -10.55 13.41 3.69
C LYS A 296 -11.35 14.33 4.61
N LYS A 297 -12.52 14.78 4.16
CA LYS A 297 -13.46 15.58 4.97
C LYS A 297 -14.33 14.76 5.91
N LYS A 298 -14.21 13.42 5.90
CA LYS A 298 -15.03 12.47 6.66
C LYS A 298 -16.53 12.69 6.44
N ASN A 299 -16.91 13.12 5.25
CA ASN A 299 -18.32 13.30 4.89
C ASN A 299 -18.87 11.98 4.35
N TYR A 300 -19.16 11.05 5.27
CA TYR A 300 -19.60 9.69 4.95
C TYR A 300 -20.96 9.65 4.28
N ARG A 301 -21.85 10.59 4.62
CA ARG A 301 -23.12 10.80 3.91
C ARG A 301 -22.92 11.13 2.44
N ALA A 302 -22.00 12.05 2.11
CA ALA A 302 -21.70 12.38 0.73
C ALA A 302 -21.10 11.17 -0.03
N LEU A 303 -20.18 10.44 0.60
CA LEU A 303 -19.60 9.22 0.02
C LEU A 303 -20.67 8.17 -0.25
N GLY A 304 -21.53 7.89 0.74
CA GLY A 304 -22.65 6.96 0.60
C GLY A 304 -23.59 7.37 -0.53
N ASN A 305 -23.95 8.65 -0.61
CA ASN A 305 -24.82 9.13 -1.67
C ASN A 305 -24.21 9.03 -3.07
N ILE A 306 -22.89 9.25 -3.20
CA ILE A 306 -22.17 9.08 -4.47
C ILE A 306 -22.10 7.60 -4.85
N PHE A 307 -21.72 6.73 -3.92
CA PHE A 307 -21.52 5.31 -4.24
C PHE A 307 -22.81 4.53 -4.43
N GLU A 308 -23.85 4.83 -3.64
CA GLU A 308 -25.12 4.10 -3.64
C GLU A 308 -26.14 4.66 -4.64
N ARG A 309 -25.73 5.67 -5.40
CA ARG A 309 -26.53 6.21 -6.50
C ARG A 309 -26.58 5.20 -7.64
N THR A 310 -27.80 4.95 -8.14
CA THR A 310 -27.99 4.34 -9.45
C THR A 310 -27.64 5.35 -10.52
N TYR A 311 -26.60 5.05 -11.29
CA TYR A 311 -26.23 5.84 -12.44
C TYR A 311 -26.82 5.24 -13.71
N PHE A 312 -26.92 6.03 -14.76
CA PHE A 312 -27.44 5.59 -16.04
C PHE A 312 -26.41 5.77 -17.14
N LYS A 313 -26.22 4.72 -17.94
CA LYS A 313 -25.26 4.68 -19.04
C LYS A 313 -25.99 4.40 -20.35
N THR A 314 -25.76 5.26 -21.33
CA THR A 314 -26.25 5.05 -22.70
C THR A 314 -25.35 4.05 -23.42
N SER A 315 -25.90 2.88 -23.72
CA SER A 315 -25.21 1.79 -24.43
C SER A 315 -26.07 1.31 -25.59
N TYR A 316 -25.51 1.21 -26.80
CA TYR A 316 -26.24 0.80 -28.02
C TYR A 316 -27.58 1.53 -28.24
N GLY A 317 -27.67 2.81 -27.86
CA GLY A 317 -28.88 3.62 -28.02
C GLY A 317 -29.96 3.39 -26.97
N SER A 318 -29.71 2.56 -25.95
CA SER A 318 -30.61 2.36 -24.80
C SER A 318 -29.96 2.84 -23.51
N LEU A 319 -30.79 3.42 -22.63
CA LEU A 319 -30.37 3.83 -21.30
C LEU A 319 -30.44 2.61 -20.37
N MET A 320 -29.32 2.22 -19.79
CA MET A 320 -29.21 1.10 -18.84
C MET A 320 -28.78 1.64 -17.48
N HIS A 321 -29.26 1.01 -16.40
CA HIS A 321 -28.75 1.29 -15.07
C HIS A 321 -27.33 0.72 -14.93
N ASP A 322 -26.49 1.40 -14.18
CA ASP A 322 -25.12 1.01 -13.84
C ASP A 322 -24.80 1.54 -12.43
N SER A 323 -23.66 1.13 -11.89
CA SER A 323 -23.07 1.74 -10.69
C SER A 323 -22.08 2.84 -11.10
N TYR A 324 -21.38 3.44 -10.13
CA TYR A 324 -20.25 4.34 -10.42
C TYR A 324 -19.13 3.68 -11.22
N ASN A 325 -19.16 2.35 -11.42
CA ASN A 325 -18.26 1.65 -12.32
C ASN A 325 -18.34 2.14 -13.77
N MET A 326 -19.41 2.84 -14.17
CA MET A 326 -19.47 3.48 -15.48
C MET A 326 -18.37 4.55 -15.70
N PHE A 327 -17.79 5.09 -14.63
CA PHE A 327 -16.67 6.04 -14.67
C PHE A 327 -15.30 5.37 -14.75
N TYR A 328 -15.24 4.05 -14.55
CA TYR A 328 -14.01 3.30 -14.63
C TYR A 328 -13.52 3.20 -16.08
N ILE A 329 -12.22 3.37 -16.27
CA ILE A 329 -11.53 3.03 -17.51
C ILE A 329 -10.14 2.46 -17.21
N ASN A 330 -9.80 1.38 -17.90
CA ASN A 330 -8.44 0.88 -17.99
C ASN A 330 -7.81 1.43 -19.28
N ASN A 331 -7.15 2.58 -19.20
CA ASN A 331 -6.56 3.25 -20.36
C ASN A 331 -5.21 2.64 -20.74
N THR A 332 -5.25 1.59 -21.57
CA THR A 332 -4.04 0.90 -22.04
C THR A 332 -3.09 1.78 -22.85
N ARG A 333 -3.58 2.81 -23.55
CA ARG A 333 -2.71 3.70 -24.35
C ARG A 333 -1.87 4.60 -23.46
N LEU A 334 -2.50 5.26 -22.48
CA LEU A 334 -1.75 6.04 -21.49
C LEU A 334 -0.82 5.13 -20.68
N ASP A 335 -1.27 3.92 -20.34
CA ASP A 335 -0.46 2.94 -19.63
C ASP A 335 0.83 2.61 -20.38
N ASN A 336 0.72 2.25 -21.65
CA ASN A 336 1.85 1.93 -22.50
C ASN A 336 2.75 3.15 -22.74
N ALA A 337 2.15 4.31 -23.02
CA ALA A 337 2.91 5.54 -23.28
C ALA A 337 3.81 5.92 -22.11
N ILE A 338 3.34 5.78 -20.87
CA ILE A 338 4.13 6.09 -19.67
C ILE A 338 5.22 5.05 -19.40
N ASN A 339 4.92 3.77 -19.65
CA ASN A 339 5.94 2.72 -19.60
C ASN A 339 7.07 2.99 -20.62
N GLU A 340 6.72 3.42 -21.84
CA GLU A 340 7.67 3.78 -22.89
C GLU A 340 8.48 5.05 -22.55
N ARG A 341 7.82 6.12 -22.08
CA ARG A 341 8.47 7.39 -21.68
C ARG A 341 9.58 7.17 -20.66
N ASP A 342 9.35 6.30 -19.69
CA ASP A 342 10.26 6.10 -18.55
C ASP A 342 11.18 4.90 -18.70
N ASP A 343 11.06 4.11 -19.77
CA ASP A 343 11.70 2.79 -19.94
C ASP A 343 11.50 1.89 -18.70
N LYS A 344 10.26 1.86 -18.19
CA LYS A 344 9.88 1.15 -16.98
C LYS A 344 8.62 0.32 -17.17
N LYS A 345 8.47 -0.68 -16.30
CA LYS A 345 7.37 -1.64 -16.32
C LYS A 345 6.46 -1.43 -15.11
N TYR A 346 5.75 -0.32 -15.10
CA TYR A 346 4.78 0.00 -14.06
C TYR A 346 3.64 -1.02 -14.00
N TYR A 347 3.01 -1.15 -12.82
CA TYR A 347 1.77 -1.93 -12.69
C TYR A 347 0.63 -1.29 -13.48
N SER A 348 0.54 0.04 -13.39
CA SER A 348 -0.22 0.91 -14.29
C SER A 348 0.54 2.22 -14.55
N GLY A 349 0.94 2.45 -15.81
CA GLY A 349 1.41 3.74 -16.28
C GLY A 349 0.38 4.86 -16.10
N THR A 350 -0.92 4.57 -16.21
CA THR A 350 -1.98 5.56 -15.92
C THR A 350 -1.94 6.02 -14.46
N ALA A 351 -1.90 5.06 -13.51
CA ALA A 351 -1.79 5.39 -12.08
C ALA A 351 -0.49 6.15 -11.76
N GLN A 352 0.63 5.74 -12.37
CA GLN A 352 1.91 6.43 -12.23
C GLN A 352 1.81 7.89 -12.68
N TYR A 353 1.22 8.14 -13.85
CA TYR A 353 1.05 9.50 -14.36
C TYR A 353 0.19 10.37 -13.44
N TRP A 354 -0.93 9.85 -12.94
CA TRP A 354 -1.76 10.58 -11.97
C TRP A 354 -0.98 10.94 -10.71
N ILE A 355 -0.19 10.00 -10.17
CA ILE A 355 0.62 10.20 -8.95
C ILE A 355 1.68 11.29 -9.14
N GLU A 356 2.32 11.33 -10.31
CA GLU A 356 3.31 12.37 -10.67
C GLU A 356 2.69 13.77 -10.79
N ASN A 357 1.40 13.85 -11.10
CA ASN A 357 0.69 15.07 -11.46
C ASN A 357 -0.46 15.41 -10.49
N LEU A 358 -0.46 14.82 -9.29
CA LEU A 358 -1.43 15.12 -8.23
C LEU A 358 -1.57 16.61 -7.93
N ASN A 359 -2.81 17.03 -7.67
CA ASN A 359 -3.04 18.35 -7.09
C ASN A 359 -2.86 18.29 -5.57
N ILE A 360 -1.69 18.70 -5.09
CA ILE A 360 -1.29 18.60 -3.67
C ILE A 360 -2.16 19.45 -2.72
N ASP A 361 -2.86 20.47 -3.23
CA ASP A 361 -3.81 21.25 -2.43
C ASP A 361 -5.05 20.44 -2.06
N ILE A 362 -5.37 19.41 -2.86
CA ILE A 362 -6.51 18.51 -2.63
C ILE A 362 -6.07 17.32 -1.78
N CYS A 363 -5.07 16.59 -2.25
CA CYS A 363 -4.66 15.35 -1.62
C CYS A 363 -3.19 15.02 -1.84
N ASN A 364 -2.62 14.28 -0.89
CA ASN A 364 -1.34 13.62 -1.07
C ASN A 364 -1.53 12.24 -1.75
N LYS A 365 -0.40 11.61 -2.08
CA LYS A 365 -0.37 10.32 -2.75
C LYS A 365 -1.14 9.22 -2.02
N ASP A 366 -0.94 9.07 -0.71
CA ASP A 366 -1.60 8.02 0.07
C ASP A 366 -3.10 8.26 0.21
N GLU A 367 -3.53 9.52 0.31
CA GLU A 367 -4.94 9.92 0.31
C GLU A 367 -5.61 9.54 -1.02
N PHE A 368 -4.97 9.82 -2.16
CA PHE A 368 -5.50 9.47 -3.49
C PHE A 368 -5.60 7.94 -3.69
N VAL A 369 -4.55 7.21 -3.29
CA VAL A 369 -4.55 5.74 -3.31
C VAL A 369 -5.67 5.18 -2.44
N PHE A 370 -5.90 5.77 -1.26
CA PHE A 370 -6.95 5.34 -0.36
C PHE A 370 -8.36 5.63 -0.92
N GLY A 371 -8.55 6.73 -1.64
CA GLY A 371 -9.81 7.02 -2.34
C GLY A 371 -10.18 5.93 -3.36
N ASP A 372 -9.21 5.52 -4.18
CA ASP A 372 -9.38 4.43 -5.16
C ASP A 372 -9.61 3.06 -4.50
N LEU A 373 -8.87 2.78 -3.41
CA LEU A 373 -9.11 1.59 -2.59
C LEU A 373 -10.49 1.59 -1.94
N LEU A 374 -11.03 2.76 -1.58
CA LEU A 374 -12.38 2.87 -1.02
C LEU A 374 -13.45 2.53 -2.06
N CYS A 375 -13.28 2.93 -3.32
CA CYS A 375 -14.13 2.46 -4.43
C CYS A 375 -14.11 0.93 -4.49
N TYR A 376 -12.93 0.32 -4.41
CA TYR A 376 -12.83 -1.14 -4.36
C TYR A 376 -13.55 -1.75 -3.14
N GLN A 377 -13.32 -1.24 -1.93
CA GLN A 377 -14.02 -1.72 -0.72
C GLN A 377 -15.54 -1.65 -0.90
N HIS A 378 -16.02 -0.53 -1.44
CA HIS A 378 -17.44 -0.31 -1.68
C HIS A 378 -18.00 -1.29 -2.70
N SER A 379 -17.31 -1.54 -3.81
CA SER A 379 -17.79 -2.46 -4.85
C SER A 379 -18.05 -3.89 -4.32
N VAL A 380 -17.36 -4.28 -3.25
CA VAL A 380 -17.51 -5.59 -2.60
C VAL A 380 -18.54 -5.58 -1.46
N ILE A 381 -18.52 -4.52 -0.63
CA ILE A 381 -19.28 -4.44 0.62
C ILE A 381 -20.65 -3.79 0.43
N GLY A 382 -20.75 -2.77 -0.43
CA GLY A 382 -21.93 -1.93 -0.65
C GLY A 382 -23.14 -2.71 -1.17
N VAL A 383 -24.34 -2.21 -0.87
CA VAL A 383 -25.59 -2.93 -1.17
C VAL A 383 -26.14 -2.69 -2.57
N THR A 384 -25.81 -1.55 -3.19
CA THR A 384 -26.33 -1.17 -4.53
C THR A 384 -25.27 -1.19 -5.65
N TYR A 385 -24.15 -1.90 -5.47
CA TYR A 385 -23.17 -2.01 -6.55
C TYR A 385 -23.63 -3.02 -7.62
N TYR A 386 -24.16 -2.49 -8.73
CA TYR A 386 -24.65 -3.28 -9.88
C TYR A 386 -23.58 -3.35 -10.97
N SER A 387 -22.66 -4.32 -10.87
CA SER A 387 -21.73 -4.62 -11.96
C SER A 387 -21.28 -6.08 -11.92
N ASP A 388 -21.02 -6.67 -13.09
CA ASP A 388 -20.53 -8.06 -13.22
C ASP A 388 -19.11 -8.26 -12.66
N TRP A 389 -18.45 -7.16 -12.28
CA TRP A 389 -17.07 -7.11 -11.82
C TRP A 389 -16.88 -5.99 -10.79
N ASN A 390 -16.06 -6.27 -9.78
CA ASN A 390 -15.69 -5.29 -8.76
C ASN A 390 -14.78 -4.21 -9.34
N TRP A 391 -14.83 -3.01 -8.74
CA TRP A 391 -13.95 -1.91 -9.07
C TRP A 391 -12.49 -2.36 -8.88
N PHE A 392 -11.67 -2.25 -9.92
CA PHE A 392 -10.26 -2.60 -9.83
C PHE A 392 -9.44 -1.34 -9.50
N PRO A 393 -8.84 -1.23 -8.30
CA PRO A 393 -8.18 0.00 -7.89
C PRO A 393 -6.84 0.17 -8.62
N LEU A 394 -6.73 1.05 -9.61
CA LEU A 394 -5.49 1.19 -10.41
C LEU A 394 -4.26 1.60 -9.58
N THR A 395 -4.47 2.25 -8.45
CA THR A 395 -3.41 2.90 -7.67
C THR A 395 -2.92 2.08 -6.47
N TYR A 396 -3.50 0.91 -6.16
CA TYR A 396 -3.18 0.18 -4.91
C TYR A 396 -1.71 -0.20 -4.77
N GLY A 397 -1.01 -0.42 -5.89
CA GLY A 397 0.40 -0.80 -5.91
C GLY A 397 1.36 0.35 -5.61
N TYR A 398 0.85 1.57 -5.44
CA TYR A 398 1.67 2.77 -5.34
C TYR A 398 1.68 3.40 -3.95
N GLY A 399 0.73 3.11 -3.06
CA GLY A 399 0.67 3.71 -1.71
C GLY A 399 1.78 3.23 -0.77
N LEU A 400 2.07 4.02 0.28
CA LEU A 400 3.03 3.66 1.33
C LEU A 400 2.37 2.70 2.34
N ASN A 401 2.56 1.39 2.13
CA ASN A 401 2.09 0.30 3.00
C ASN A 401 0.59 0.32 3.32
N ASN A 402 -0.22 1.05 2.54
CA ASN A 402 -1.67 1.18 2.71
C ASN A 402 -2.08 1.61 4.14
N LYS A 403 -1.27 2.48 4.78
CA LYS A 403 -1.47 2.90 6.17
C LYS A 403 -2.84 3.52 6.43
N LEU A 404 -3.35 4.35 5.52
CA LEU A 404 -4.68 4.97 5.66
C LEU A 404 -5.80 3.92 5.61
N LEU A 405 -5.71 2.92 4.74
CA LEU A 405 -6.65 1.81 4.73
C LEU A 405 -6.54 0.99 6.02
N GLN A 406 -5.34 0.72 6.51
CA GLN A 406 -5.13 0.03 7.79
C GLN A 406 -5.81 0.79 8.94
N ASP A 407 -5.57 2.10 9.05
CA ASP A 407 -6.14 2.93 10.11
C ASP A 407 -7.67 3.07 9.99
N PHE A 408 -8.20 3.08 8.76
CA PHE A 408 -9.63 3.01 8.51
C PHE A 408 -10.20 1.66 8.94
N SER A 409 -9.52 0.56 8.63
CA SER A 409 -9.96 -0.81 8.93
C SER A 409 -10.03 -1.06 10.42
N VAL A 410 -9.00 -0.66 11.19
CA VAL A 410 -8.99 -0.86 12.65
C VAL A 410 -10.16 -0.16 13.34
N ARG A 411 -10.70 0.92 12.76
CA ARG A 411 -11.88 1.63 13.29
C ARG A 411 -13.16 0.81 13.21
N PHE A 412 -13.25 -0.20 12.35
CA PHE A 412 -14.40 -1.14 12.32
C PHE A 412 -14.54 -1.95 13.61
N LYS A 413 -13.54 -1.94 14.50
CA LYS A 413 -13.68 -2.50 15.85
C LYS A 413 -14.63 -1.68 16.73
N SER A 414 -14.80 -0.38 16.46
CA SER A 414 -15.67 0.53 17.23
C SER A 414 -17.10 0.53 16.70
N MET A 415 -18.07 0.36 17.62
CA MET A 415 -19.49 0.45 17.33
C MET A 415 -19.88 1.83 16.79
N GLU A 416 -19.38 2.92 17.40
CA GLU A 416 -19.61 4.31 16.97
C GLU A 416 -19.13 4.53 15.52
N GLN A 417 -17.92 4.06 15.18
CA GLN A 417 -17.37 4.23 13.85
C GLN A 417 -18.10 3.38 12.81
N LEU A 418 -18.52 2.16 13.16
CA LEU A 418 -19.35 1.33 12.29
C LEU A 418 -20.69 1.99 11.97
N ASP A 419 -21.30 2.68 12.94
CA ASP A 419 -22.54 3.43 12.72
C ASP A 419 -22.35 4.58 11.73
N SER A 420 -21.16 5.18 11.68
CA SER A 420 -20.81 6.18 10.67
C SER A 420 -20.48 5.55 9.31
N PHE A 421 -19.77 4.42 9.29
CA PHE A 421 -19.31 3.79 8.05
C PHE A 421 -20.42 3.07 7.29
N LYS A 422 -21.48 2.60 7.97
CA LYS A 422 -22.63 1.96 7.32
C LYS A 422 -23.25 2.86 6.24
N GLU A 423 -23.20 4.19 6.43
CA GLU A 423 -23.68 5.17 5.44
C GLU A 423 -22.90 5.09 4.13
N ILE A 424 -21.57 4.89 4.21
CA ILE A 424 -20.70 4.77 3.03
C ILE A 424 -21.14 3.60 2.16
N PHE A 425 -21.57 2.50 2.77
CA PHE A 425 -21.90 1.23 2.11
C PHE A 425 -23.41 0.99 1.94
N GLY A 426 -24.25 2.00 2.20
CA GLY A 426 -25.70 1.94 1.99
C GLY A 426 -26.50 1.11 3.00
N TYR A 427 -25.95 0.80 4.16
CA TYR A 427 -26.67 0.02 5.18
C TYR A 427 -27.43 0.91 6.15
N ASN A 428 -28.75 0.75 6.22
CA ASN A 428 -29.59 1.39 7.24
C ASN A 428 -29.67 0.57 8.55
N ASP A 429 -29.43 -0.73 8.45
CA ASP A 429 -29.50 -1.68 9.56
C ASP A 429 -28.10 -2.13 9.97
N TYR A 430 -27.76 -1.81 11.21
CA TYR A 430 -26.48 -2.10 11.82
C TYR A 430 -26.18 -3.60 11.88
N ALA A 431 -27.16 -4.43 12.21
CA ALA A 431 -26.98 -5.87 12.33
C ALA A 431 -26.66 -6.51 10.96
N LYS A 432 -27.37 -6.08 9.91
CA LYS A 432 -27.11 -6.53 8.53
C LYS A 432 -25.73 -6.10 8.02
N PHE A 433 -25.28 -4.91 8.41
CA PHE A 433 -23.94 -4.46 8.04
C PHE A 433 -22.85 -5.34 8.67
N ILE A 434 -22.95 -5.62 9.98
CA ILE A 434 -22.01 -6.55 10.65
C ILE A 434 -22.09 -7.95 10.06
N GLU A 435 -23.29 -8.47 9.78
CA GLU A 435 -23.48 -9.79 9.18
C GLU A 435 -22.77 -9.88 7.81
N ARG A 436 -22.94 -8.87 6.95
CA ARG A 436 -22.24 -8.77 5.68
C ARG A 436 -20.73 -8.76 5.87
N LEU A 437 -20.23 -7.89 6.74
CA LEU A 437 -18.79 -7.76 6.98
C LEU A 437 -18.19 -9.05 7.52
N THR A 438 -18.87 -9.73 8.44
CA THR A 438 -18.42 -11.01 9.02
C THR A 438 -18.37 -12.10 7.96
N THR A 439 -19.40 -12.17 7.11
CA THR A 439 -19.46 -13.12 5.98
C THR A 439 -18.30 -12.89 5.02
N LEU A 440 -18.08 -11.65 4.59
CA LEU A 440 -16.99 -11.30 3.67
C LEU A 440 -15.61 -11.52 4.29
N ALA A 441 -15.46 -11.27 5.60
CA ALA A 441 -14.20 -11.52 6.31
C ALA A 441 -13.86 -13.01 6.38
N ASN A 442 -14.85 -13.89 6.49
CA ASN A 442 -14.65 -15.34 6.41
C ASN A 442 -14.27 -15.77 5.00
N ASN A 443 -15.01 -15.33 3.98
CA ASN A 443 -14.69 -15.60 2.58
C ASN A 443 -13.26 -15.16 2.21
N TYR A 444 -12.84 -13.99 2.71
CA TYR A 444 -11.49 -13.47 2.51
C TYR A 444 -10.41 -14.40 3.10
N LYS A 445 -10.66 -14.98 4.30
CA LYS A 445 -9.76 -15.98 4.89
C LYS A 445 -9.64 -17.23 4.02
N ASP A 446 -10.75 -17.66 3.43
CA ASP A 446 -10.81 -18.83 2.54
C ASP A 446 -10.15 -18.58 1.17
N GLY A 447 -9.79 -17.33 0.88
CA GLY A 447 -8.99 -16.94 -0.28
C GLY A 447 -9.77 -16.25 -1.40
N ASP A 448 -11.03 -15.89 -1.16
CA ASP A 448 -11.77 -15.02 -2.06
C ASP A 448 -11.08 -13.65 -2.19
N PHE A 449 -11.31 -12.98 -3.32
CA PHE A 449 -10.78 -11.65 -3.66
C PHE A 449 -9.28 -11.59 -4.01
N ARG A 450 -8.53 -12.70 -3.90
CA ARG A 450 -7.12 -12.80 -4.35
C ARG A 450 -6.93 -12.52 -5.85
N GLN A 451 -8.00 -12.58 -6.64
CA GLN A 451 -8.01 -12.28 -8.07
C GLN A 451 -7.89 -10.79 -8.40
N ILE A 452 -8.17 -9.89 -7.46
CA ILE A 452 -8.04 -8.44 -7.68
C ILE A 452 -6.58 -8.06 -7.48
N ARG A 453 -5.75 -8.40 -8.48
CA ARG A 453 -4.33 -8.10 -8.48
C ARG A 453 -3.81 -7.89 -9.89
N TYR A 454 -2.69 -7.18 -10.00
CA TYR A 454 -1.96 -7.08 -11.25
C TYR A 454 -1.29 -8.44 -11.52
N PRO A 455 -1.23 -8.91 -12.77
CA PRO A 455 -0.62 -10.21 -13.09
C PRO A 455 0.81 -10.37 -12.59
N ARG A 456 1.55 -9.26 -12.44
CA ARG A 456 2.95 -9.23 -11.97
C ARG A 456 3.08 -8.89 -10.49
N SER A 457 1.98 -8.63 -9.78
CA SER A 457 2.00 -8.35 -8.36
C SER A 457 1.90 -9.65 -7.56
N PHE A 458 2.75 -9.79 -6.54
CA PHE A 458 2.63 -10.86 -5.56
C PHE A 458 1.38 -10.67 -4.70
N ASP A 459 1.08 -9.42 -4.34
CA ASP A 459 -0.02 -9.05 -3.45
C ASP A 459 -1.27 -8.64 -4.25
N SER A 460 -2.44 -9.00 -3.73
CA SER A 460 -3.72 -8.46 -4.20
C SER A 460 -3.99 -7.08 -3.63
N ALA A 461 -4.92 -6.35 -4.25
CA ALA A 461 -5.45 -5.14 -3.66
C ALA A 461 -5.93 -5.43 -2.23
N PRO A 462 -5.47 -4.67 -1.23
CA PRO A 462 -5.83 -4.92 0.16
C PRO A 462 -7.31 -4.63 0.39
N MET A 463 -7.91 -5.42 1.27
CA MET A 463 -9.26 -5.22 1.78
C MET A 463 -9.18 -4.80 3.25
N ILE A 464 -10.27 -4.27 3.80
CA ILE A 464 -10.32 -3.99 5.24
C ILE A 464 -10.02 -5.25 6.08
N PHE A 465 -10.41 -6.42 5.57
CA PHE A 465 -10.17 -7.74 6.18
C PHE A 465 -8.70 -8.17 6.19
N SER A 466 -7.82 -7.47 5.47
CA SER A 466 -6.37 -7.65 5.59
C SER A 466 -5.84 -7.15 6.95
N PHE A 467 -6.62 -6.35 7.69
CA PHE A 467 -6.17 -5.64 8.90
C PHE A 467 -7.06 -5.87 10.13
N ILE A 468 -8.22 -6.50 9.97
CA ILE A 468 -9.14 -6.83 11.06
C ILE A 468 -9.63 -8.27 10.92
N MET A 469 -9.75 -8.96 12.05
CA MET A 469 -10.33 -10.31 12.09
C MET A 469 -11.86 -10.23 12.24
N PRO A 470 -12.62 -11.20 11.69
CA PRO A 470 -14.08 -11.22 11.79
C PRO A 470 -14.61 -11.06 13.23
N ASN A 471 -13.94 -11.67 14.22
CA ASN A 471 -14.31 -11.61 15.62
C ASN A 471 -13.94 -10.29 16.33
N GLU A 472 -13.33 -9.33 15.64
CA GLU A 472 -12.97 -8.02 16.20
C GLU A 472 -13.96 -6.92 15.82
N ILE A 473 -14.82 -7.15 14.82
CA ILE A 473 -15.77 -6.16 14.29
C ILE A 473 -16.82 -5.81 15.36
N GLY A 474 -16.97 -4.51 15.65
CA GLY A 474 -17.96 -4.03 16.63
C GLY A 474 -17.73 -4.48 18.07
N THR A 475 -16.51 -4.86 18.44
CA THR A 475 -16.19 -5.34 19.80
C THR A 475 -15.93 -4.21 20.80
N LEU A 476 -15.56 -3.02 20.33
CA LEU A 476 -15.28 -1.85 21.13
C LEU A 476 -16.52 -0.94 21.14
N LYS A 477 -16.91 -0.48 22.32
CA LYS A 477 -18.06 0.42 22.49
C LYS A 477 -17.79 1.81 21.93
#